data_AF-A0A2A6B7W8-F1
#
_entry.id   AF-A0A2A6B7W8-F1
#
_cell.length_a   1.000
_cell.length_b   1.000
_cell.length_c   1.000
_cell.angle_alpha   90.00
_cell.angle_beta   90.00
_cell.angle_gamma   90.00
#
_symmetry.space_group_name_H-M   'P 1'
#
loop_
_entity.id
_entity.type
_entity.pdbx_description
1 polymer ?
#
loop_
_entity_poly.entity_id
_entity_poly.type
_entity_poly.pdbx_seq_one_letter_code
_entity_poly.pdbx_strand_id
1 'polypeptide(L)'
;MAARPLVTVYSDKNEATQTRIKLPAVFRAPIRSDVVCFMHDQVTRLLLNPGEPVVPSLVFLVFAVAERTAQDREHSVTCVSIARRMWPGGPGVAEIPFVVSDKVEIFRKTKEAVSFLHRANLWDDVEKVYNSKKIRAGISRNRRFKQKLGPTIVYGKDSGVKQELFCMYRICI
;
A
#
# COMPACT_ATOMS: atom_id res chain seq x y z
N MET A 1 -2.97 -29.04 1.01
CA MET A 1 -2.10 -28.03 0.35
C MET A 1 -2.96 -27.12 -0.52
N ALA A 2 -3.22 -25.89 -0.11
CA ALA A 2 -4.00 -24.94 -0.91
C ALA A 2 -3.17 -24.48 -2.13
N ALA A 3 -3.73 -24.56 -3.32
CA ALA A 3 -3.11 -24.05 -4.55
C ALA A 3 -2.86 -22.54 -4.44
N ARG A 4 -1.72 -22.05 -4.93
CA ARG A 4 -1.43 -20.62 -4.99
C ARG A 4 -2.22 -20.01 -6.15
N PRO A 5 -3.06 -18.99 -5.93
CA PRO A 5 -3.78 -18.37 -7.02
C PRO A 5 -2.80 -17.74 -8.00
N LEU A 6 -3.14 -17.83 -9.28
CA LEU A 6 -2.42 -17.20 -10.38
C LEU A 6 -2.99 -15.80 -10.58
N VAL A 7 -2.12 -14.80 -10.65
CA VAL A 7 -2.48 -13.40 -10.93
C VAL A 7 -2.07 -13.06 -12.35
N THR A 8 -2.90 -12.28 -13.03
CA THR A 8 -2.63 -11.84 -14.40
C THR A 8 -1.73 -10.61 -14.40
N VAL A 9 -0.79 -10.55 -15.35
CA VAL A 9 0.08 -9.39 -15.53
C VAL A 9 -0.49 -8.49 -16.62
N TYR A 10 -0.68 -7.22 -16.31
CA TYR A 10 -1.20 -6.24 -17.26
C TYR A 10 -0.08 -5.46 -17.96
N SER A 11 -0.30 -5.13 -19.23
CA SER A 11 0.56 -4.16 -19.95
C SER A 11 0.15 -2.72 -19.62
N ASP A 12 0.95 -1.77 -20.09
CA ASP A 12 0.71 -0.31 -20.09
C ASP A 12 -0.62 0.17 -20.70
N LYS A 13 -1.28 -0.69 -21.49
CA LYS A 13 -2.58 -0.39 -22.14
C LYS A 13 -3.78 -1.06 -21.46
N ASN A 14 -3.59 -1.66 -20.29
CA ASN A 14 -4.61 -2.45 -19.59
C ASN A 14 -5.07 -3.68 -20.39
N GLU A 15 -4.14 -4.28 -21.14
CA GLU A 15 -4.33 -5.56 -21.81
C GLU A 15 -3.76 -6.67 -20.92
N ALA A 16 -4.53 -7.73 -20.70
CA ALA A 16 -4.10 -8.89 -19.94
C ALA A 16 -3.04 -9.65 -20.74
N THR A 17 -1.82 -9.70 -20.21
CA THR A 17 -0.75 -10.51 -20.79
C THR A 17 -1.03 -11.98 -20.45
N GLN A 18 -0.68 -12.89 -21.36
CA GLN A 18 -0.83 -14.34 -21.14
C GLN A 18 0.04 -14.85 -19.97
N THR A 19 1.04 -14.07 -19.55
CA THR A 19 1.92 -14.39 -18.42
C THR A 19 1.14 -14.30 -17.11
N ARG A 20 1.06 -15.45 -16.40
CA ARG A 20 0.43 -15.56 -15.09
C ARG A 20 1.50 -15.81 -14.03
N ILE A 21 1.53 -14.99 -12.99
CA ILE A 21 2.48 -15.11 -11.88
C ILE A 21 1.80 -15.80 -10.70
N LYS A 22 2.52 -16.71 -10.03
CA LYS A 22 2.05 -17.35 -8.79
C LYS A 22 2.13 -16.34 -7.64
N LEU A 23 1.06 -16.20 -6.86
CA LEU A 23 1.11 -15.35 -5.68
C LEU A 23 2.21 -15.78 -4.69
N PRO A 24 3.00 -14.82 -4.17
CA PRO A 24 3.98 -15.08 -3.13
C PRO A 24 3.36 -15.69 -1.87
N ALA A 25 4.14 -16.50 -1.14
CA ALA A 25 3.71 -17.12 0.11
C ALA A 25 3.32 -16.08 1.20
N VAL A 26 3.82 -14.86 1.11
CA VAL A 26 3.54 -13.75 2.04
C VAL A 26 2.03 -13.46 2.14
N PHE A 27 1.28 -13.55 1.03
CA PHE A 27 -0.17 -13.30 1.02
C PHE A 27 -1.00 -14.39 1.72
N ARG A 28 -0.40 -15.51 2.09
CA ARG A 28 -1.05 -16.59 2.84
C ARG A 28 -0.83 -16.46 4.35
N ALA A 29 0.13 -15.65 4.78
CA ALA A 29 0.41 -15.48 6.20
C ALA A 29 -0.83 -14.91 6.92
N PRO A 30 -1.20 -15.44 8.10
CA PRO A 30 -2.34 -14.93 8.85
C PRO A 30 -2.08 -13.48 9.29
N ILE A 31 -3.00 -12.58 8.94
CA ILE A 31 -2.88 -11.16 9.29
C ILE A 31 -3.40 -10.95 10.72
N ARG A 32 -2.49 -10.70 11.67
CA ARG A 32 -2.84 -10.32 13.04
C ARG A 32 -2.93 -8.80 13.16
N SER A 33 -4.14 -8.25 13.19
CA SER A 33 -4.37 -6.80 13.36
C SER A 33 -3.72 -6.24 14.63
N ASP A 34 -3.73 -7.01 15.71
CA ASP A 34 -3.22 -6.57 17.01
C ASP A 34 -1.71 -6.30 16.96
N VAL A 35 -0.97 -7.20 16.30
CA VAL A 35 0.48 -7.07 16.11
C VAL A 35 0.79 -5.91 15.18
N VAL A 36 0.01 -5.74 14.10
CA VAL A 36 0.21 -4.63 13.15
C VAL A 36 -0.04 -3.27 13.82
N CYS A 37 -1.11 -3.12 14.60
CA CYS A 37 -1.39 -1.90 15.35
C CYS A 37 -0.30 -1.60 16.38
N PHE A 38 0.12 -2.59 17.16
CA PHE A 38 1.18 -2.42 18.15
C PHE A 38 2.49 -1.96 17.50
N MET A 39 2.93 -2.65 16.44
CA MET A 39 4.15 -2.28 15.72
C MET A 39 4.05 -0.89 15.09
N HIS A 40 2.91 -0.55 14.49
CA HIS A 40 2.69 0.77 13.90
C HIS A 40 2.81 1.89 14.95
N ASP A 41 2.25 1.70 16.13
CA ASP A 41 2.34 2.67 17.23
C ASP A 41 3.78 2.82 17.76
N GLN A 42 4.51 1.71 17.91
CA GLN A 42 5.91 1.75 18.32
C GLN A 42 6.79 2.49 17.31
N VAL A 43 6.68 2.15 16.02
CA VAL A 43 7.46 2.80 14.94
C VAL A 43 7.11 4.28 14.81
N THR A 44 5.83 4.64 14.92
CA THR A 44 5.39 6.04 14.85
C THR A 44 5.97 6.87 16.01
N ARG A 45 6.00 6.32 17.23
CA ARG A 45 6.61 7.00 18.39
C ARG A 45 8.10 7.21 18.20
N LEU A 46 8.81 6.19 17.73
CA LEU A 46 10.25 6.24 17.43
C LEU A 46 10.60 7.35 16.43
N LEU A 47 9.83 7.47 15.34
CA LEU A 47 10.08 8.47 14.31
C LEU A 47 9.75 9.91 14.75
N LEU A 48 8.85 10.08 15.73
CA LEU A 48 8.46 11.40 16.23
C LEU A 48 9.35 11.89 17.38
N ASN A 49 9.90 10.99 18.19
CA ASN A 49 10.73 11.30 19.35
C ASN A 49 12.04 10.48 19.31
N PRO A 50 13.06 10.88 18.51
CA PRO A 50 14.31 10.11 18.36
C PRO A 50 15.21 10.07 19.61
N GLY A 51 14.71 10.46 20.79
CA GLY A 51 15.45 10.54 22.05
C GLY A 51 14.75 9.94 23.28
N GLU A 52 13.58 9.32 23.14
CA GLU A 52 12.97 8.57 24.25
C GLU A 52 13.62 7.19 24.38
N PRO A 53 14.02 6.74 25.59
CA PRO A 53 14.49 5.38 25.81
C PRO A 53 13.31 4.42 25.68
N VAL A 54 13.09 3.86 24.49
CA VAL A 54 12.21 2.71 24.31
C VAL A 54 12.79 1.53 25.06
N VAL A 55 12.12 1.15 26.15
CA VAL A 55 12.46 0.00 26.99
C VAL A 55 12.52 -1.28 26.13
N PRO A 56 13.71 -1.86 25.87
CA PRO A 56 13.85 -3.03 25.00
C PRO A 56 13.17 -4.28 25.57
N SER A 57 12.90 -4.29 26.87
CA SER A 57 12.35 -5.44 27.61
C SER A 57 10.94 -5.83 27.19
N LEU A 58 10.10 -4.87 26.75
CA LEU A 58 8.73 -5.16 26.32
C LEU A 58 8.66 -5.70 24.89
N VAL A 59 9.58 -5.30 24.01
CA VAL A 59 9.66 -5.82 22.64
C VAL A 59 10.13 -7.28 22.63
N PHE A 60 11.07 -7.63 23.52
CA PHE A 60 11.60 -9.00 23.65
C PHE A 60 10.54 -9.98 24.19
N LEU A 61 9.69 -9.54 25.14
CA LEU A 61 8.64 -10.39 25.69
C LEU A 61 7.50 -10.65 24.69
N VAL A 62 7.13 -9.64 23.88
CA VAL A 62 6.06 -9.78 22.88
C VAL A 62 6.50 -10.70 21.73
N PHE A 63 7.76 -10.64 21.30
CA PHE A 63 8.28 -11.52 20.25
C PHE A 63 8.31 -12.99 20.70
N ALA A 64 8.65 -13.27 21.95
CA ALA A 64 8.69 -14.62 22.51
C ALA A 64 7.29 -15.22 22.82
N VAL A 65 6.29 -14.39 23.14
CA VAL A 65 4.91 -14.87 23.39
C VAL A 65 4.15 -15.15 22.09
N ALA A 66 4.49 -14.48 21.00
CA ALA A 66 3.78 -14.62 19.72
C ALA A 66 3.98 -15.98 19.01
N GLU A 67 5.03 -16.74 19.36
CA GLU A 67 5.32 -18.05 18.76
C GLU A 67 4.49 -19.22 19.33
N ARG A 68 3.79 -19.05 20.46
CA ARG A 68 3.10 -20.17 21.15
C ARG A 68 1.60 -20.29 20.92
N THR A 69 0.95 -19.38 20.18
CA THR A 69 -0.50 -19.49 19.92
C THR A 69 -0.78 -19.63 18.43
N ALA A 70 -0.28 -20.72 17.85
CA ALA A 70 -0.80 -21.28 16.61
C ALA A 70 -1.91 -22.27 16.99
N GLN A 71 -3.16 -21.80 17.03
CA GLN A 71 -4.31 -22.69 16.96
C GLN A 71 -5.45 -21.98 16.19
N ASP A 72 -5.54 -22.35 14.91
CA ASP A 72 -6.71 -22.39 14.03
C ASP A 72 -7.92 -21.51 14.38
N ARG A 73 -8.06 -20.41 13.62
CA ARG A 73 -9.32 -20.09 12.93
C ARG A 73 -9.01 -19.46 11.58
N GLU A 74 -9.46 -20.12 10.52
CA GLU A 74 -9.51 -19.59 9.17
C GLU A 74 -10.43 -18.36 9.14
N HIS A 75 -9.87 -17.18 9.38
CA HIS A 75 -10.44 -15.97 8.80
C HIS A 75 -9.62 -15.69 7.55
N SER A 76 -9.99 -16.34 6.46
CA SER A 76 -9.66 -15.88 5.12
C SER A 76 -10.40 -14.57 4.86
N VAL A 77 -10.07 -13.51 5.60
CA VAL A 77 -10.29 -12.15 5.13
C VAL A 77 -9.29 -12.01 4.01
N THR A 78 -9.70 -12.41 2.81
CA THR A 78 -8.92 -12.20 1.59
C THR A 78 -8.49 -10.73 1.60
N CYS A 79 -7.25 -10.41 1.23
CA CYS A 79 -6.77 -9.03 1.21
C CYS A 79 -7.76 -8.06 0.52
N VAL A 80 -8.55 -8.59 -0.43
CA VAL A 80 -9.69 -7.95 -1.09
C VAL A 80 -10.76 -7.43 -0.12
N SER A 81 -11.20 -8.22 0.86
CA SER A 81 -12.26 -7.83 1.79
C SER A 81 -11.77 -6.81 2.83
N ILE A 82 -10.49 -6.86 3.23
CA ILE A 82 -9.87 -5.79 4.03
C ILE A 82 -9.73 -4.52 3.20
N ALA A 83 -9.20 -4.61 1.97
CA ALA A 83 -9.04 -3.46 1.08
C ALA A 83 -10.37 -2.76 0.77
N ARG A 84 -11.43 -3.53 0.49
CA ARG A 84 -12.79 -3.01 0.26
C ARG A 84 -13.42 -2.38 1.51
N ARG A 85 -13.15 -2.92 2.71
CA ARG A 85 -13.58 -2.29 3.98
C ARG A 85 -12.82 -1.01 4.28
N MET A 86 -11.52 -0.99 4.01
CA MET A 86 -10.65 0.16 4.24
C MET A 86 -10.97 1.32 3.27
N TRP A 87 -11.42 1.00 2.06
CA TRP A 87 -11.75 1.97 1.03
C TRP A 87 -13.15 1.75 0.44
N PRO A 88 -14.21 2.28 1.09
CA PRO A 88 -15.54 2.30 0.48
C PRO A 88 -15.51 3.18 -0.78
N GLY A 89 -15.90 2.58 -1.91
CA GLY A 89 -15.74 3.13 -3.27
C GLY A 89 -14.41 2.75 -3.94
N GLY A 90 -13.87 1.57 -3.63
CA GLY A 90 -12.57 1.07 -4.12
C GLY A 90 -12.45 1.08 -5.65
N PRO A 91 -11.21 0.98 -6.15
CA PRO A 91 -10.92 1.12 -7.57
C PRO A 91 -11.68 0.08 -8.37
N GLY A 92 -12.19 0.46 -9.55
CA GLY A 92 -12.88 -0.42 -10.50
C GLY A 92 -11.96 -1.43 -11.17
N VAL A 93 -11.02 -1.98 -10.39
CA VAL A 93 -9.95 -2.88 -10.84
C VAL A 93 -10.38 -4.32 -10.58
N ALA A 94 -10.16 -5.17 -11.59
CA ALA A 94 -10.60 -6.55 -11.58
C ALA A 94 -9.86 -7.42 -10.55
N GLU A 95 -8.59 -7.10 -10.23
CA GLU A 95 -7.71 -7.94 -9.41
C GLU A 95 -6.93 -7.13 -8.35
N ILE A 96 -6.80 -7.68 -7.14
CA ILE A 96 -5.94 -7.15 -6.07
C ILE A 96 -5.01 -8.30 -5.65
N PRO A 97 -3.68 -8.15 -5.76
CA PRO A 97 -2.91 -7.00 -6.23
C PRO A 97 -2.98 -6.80 -7.76
N PHE A 98 -2.92 -5.54 -8.21
CA PHE A 98 -2.79 -5.20 -9.64
C PHE A 98 -1.31 -5.27 -10.03
N VAL A 99 -0.95 -6.24 -10.88
CA VAL A 99 0.44 -6.48 -11.29
C VAL A 99 0.64 -6.03 -12.73
N VAL A 100 1.69 -5.25 -12.95
CA VAL A 100 1.97 -4.60 -14.24
C VAL A 100 3.34 -5.04 -14.74
N SER A 101 3.50 -5.09 -16.06
CA SER A 101 4.78 -5.37 -16.71
C SER A 101 5.84 -4.31 -16.41
N ASP A 102 7.11 -4.72 -16.40
CA ASP A 102 8.29 -3.89 -16.06
C ASP A 102 8.48 -2.65 -16.96
N LYS A 103 7.77 -2.58 -18.09
CA LYS A 103 7.78 -1.41 -18.99
C LYS A 103 7.40 -0.11 -18.27
N VAL A 104 6.57 -0.21 -17.22
CA VAL A 104 6.14 0.93 -16.41
C VAL A 104 7.26 1.54 -15.58
N GLU A 105 8.35 0.81 -15.35
CA GLU A 105 9.51 1.34 -14.61
C GLU A 105 10.30 2.37 -15.42
N ILE A 106 10.16 2.40 -16.75
CA ILE A 106 10.99 3.22 -17.65
C ILE A 106 10.39 4.62 -17.87
N PHE A 107 9.16 4.87 -17.41
CA PHE A 107 8.50 6.16 -17.64
C PHE A 107 9.30 7.32 -17.06
N ARG A 108 9.62 8.29 -17.93
CA ARG A 108 10.38 9.51 -17.59
C ARG A 108 9.51 10.75 -17.49
N LYS A 109 8.23 10.66 -17.84
CA LYS A 109 7.32 11.81 -17.84
C LYS A 109 6.06 11.49 -17.05
N THR A 110 5.68 12.39 -16.16
CA THR A 110 4.43 12.34 -15.38
C THR A 110 3.20 12.19 -16.26
N LYS A 111 3.18 12.80 -17.45
CA LYS A 111 2.05 12.71 -18.41
C LYS A 111 1.78 11.28 -18.89
N GLU A 112 2.84 10.49 -19.09
CA GLU A 112 2.73 9.09 -19.49
C GLU A 112 2.16 8.26 -18.33
N ALA A 113 2.64 8.50 -17.11
CA ALA A 113 2.14 7.84 -15.89
C ALA A 113 0.66 8.18 -15.61
N VAL A 114 0.26 9.45 -15.77
CA VAL A 114 -1.14 9.87 -15.63
C VAL A 114 -2.02 9.18 -16.68
N SER A 115 -1.57 9.13 -17.93
CA SER A 115 -2.31 8.46 -19.01
C SER A 115 -2.47 6.96 -18.76
N PHE A 116 -1.46 6.32 -18.14
CA PHE A 116 -1.52 4.94 -17.70
C PHE A 116 -2.58 4.74 -16.59
N LEU A 117 -2.59 5.59 -15.56
CA LEU A 117 -3.54 5.48 -14.44
C LEU A 117 -4.99 5.65 -14.86
N HIS A 118 -5.27 6.52 -15.85
CA HIS A 118 -6.60 6.64 -16.45
C HIS A 118 -7.02 5.35 -17.16
N ARG A 119 -6.14 4.71 -17.93
CA ARG A 119 -6.46 3.45 -18.63
C ARG A 119 -6.64 2.27 -17.69
N ALA A 120 -5.91 2.27 -16.58
CA ALA A 120 -5.99 1.24 -15.55
C ALA A 120 -7.20 1.40 -14.60
N ASN A 121 -8.04 2.42 -14.79
CA ASN A 121 -9.16 2.76 -13.90
C ASN A 121 -8.74 2.99 -12.43
N LEU A 122 -7.52 3.51 -12.23
CA LEU A 122 -6.96 3.86 -10.92
C LEU A 122 -7.05 5.36 -10.62
N TRP A 123 -7.53 6.15 -11.59
CA TRP A 123 -7.57 7.60 -11.47
C TRP A 123 -8.54 8.09 -10.39
N ASP A 124 -9.66 7.40 -10.19
CA ASP A 124 -10.68 7.78 -9.21
C ASP A 124 -10.11 7.90 -7.78
N ASP A 125 -9.16 7.03 -7.44
CA ASP A 125 -8.48 7.07 -6.14
C ASP A 125 -7.53 8.27 -6.02
N VAL A 126 -6.86 8.64 -7.11
CA VAL A 126 -5.98 9.82 -7.16
C VAL A 126 -6.81 11.09 -7.06
N GLU A 127 -7.92 11.16 -7.78
CA GLU A 127 -8.85 12.29 -7.73
C GLU A 127 -9.46 12.45 -6.33
N LYS A 128 -9.79 11.34 -5.67
CA LYS A 128 -10.25 11.35 -4.27
C LYS A 128 -9.20 11.87 -3.30
N VAL A 129 -7.92 11.63 -3.54
CA VAL A 129 -6.84 12.23 -2.75
C VAL A 129 -6.75 13.73 -3.01
N TYR A 130 -6.77 14.14 -4.28
CA TYR A 130 -6.72 15.54 -4.69
C TYR A 130 -7.83 16.37 -4.01
N ASN A 131 -9.07 15.90 -4.09
CA ASN A 131 -10.23 16.56 -3.50
C ASN A 131 -10.26 16.53 -1.97
N SER A 132 -9.40 15.73 -1.32
CA SER A 132 -9.41 15.56 0.14
C SER A 132 -8.54 16.57 0.90
N LYS A 133 -7.71 17.35 0.20
CA LYS A 133 -6.78 18.30 0.82
C LYS A 133 -7.56 19.40 1.54
N LYS A 134 -7.42 19.45 2.87
CA LYS A 134 -8.06 20.45 3.71
C LYS A 134 -7.11 20.99 4.76
N ILE A 135 -7.37 22.20 5.24
CA ILE A 135 -6.65 22.77 6.37
C ILE A 135 -6.93 21.91 7.61
N ARG A 136 -5.87 21.58 8.34
CA ARG A 136 -5.95 20.82 9.59
C ARG A 136 -6.63 21.68 10.66
N ALA A 137 -7.59 21.09 11.36
CA ALA A 137 -8.21 21.72 12.52
C ALA A 137 -7.22 21.85 13.69
N GLY A 138 -7.34 22.95 14.44
CA GLY A 138 -6.48 23.25 15.60
C GLY A 138 -5.16 23.94 15.24
N ILE A 139 -4.24 23.97 16.20
CA ILE A 139 -2.97 24.69 16.07
C ILE A 139 -2.02 23.96 15.11
N SER A 140 -1.77 24.56 13.95
CA SER A 140 -0.91 24.01 12.92
C SER A 140 0.57 24.38 13.14
N ARG A 141 1.34 23.47 13.72
CA ARG A 141 2.81 23.59 13.85
C ARG A 141 3.53 23.03 12.62
N ASN A 142 3.57 23.80 11.51
CA ASN A 142 4.15 23.37 10.22
C ASN A 142 3.55 22.06 9.65
N ARG A 143 2.23 21.85 9.85
CA ARG A 143 1.46 20.66 9.37
C ARG A 143 0.06 21.09 8.91
N ARG A 144 0.03 22.15 8.09
CA ARG A 144 -1.18 22.92 7.79
C ARG A 144 -2.24 22.13 7.04
N PHE A 145 -1.86 21.18 6.19
CA PHE A 145 -2.80 20.41 5.38
C PHE A 145 -2.93 18.97 5.86
N LYS A 146 -4.13 18.41 5.70
CA LYS A 146 -4.43 16.98 5.85
C LYS A 146 -5.02 16.49 4.52
N GLN A 147 -4.51 15.38 4.02
CA GLN A 147 -4.96 14.73 2.78
C GLN A 147 -5.01 13.22 3.00
N LYS A 148 -5.76 12.51 2.16
CA LYS A 148 -5.79 11.04 2.13
C LYS A 148 -4.49 10.50 1.51
N LEU A 149 -4.21 9.23 1.75
CA LEU A 149 -3.10 8.52 1.11
C LEU A 149 -3.61 7.90 -0.19
N GLY A 150 -2.80 7.97 -1.25
CA GLY A 150 -3.12 7.43 -2.56
C GLY A 150 -2.67 5.98 -2.75
N PRO A 151 -2.81 5.47 -3.99
CA PRO A 151 -2.32 4.14 -4.33
C PRO A 151 -0.81 4.02 -4.11
N THR A 152 -0.40 2.94 -3.46
CA THR A 152 1.02 2.63 -3.22
C THR A 152 1.56 1.80 -4.38
N ILE A 153 2.66 2.27 -4.98
CA ILE A 153 3.34 1.61 -6.09
C ILE A 153 4.64 0.99 -5.58
N VAL A 154 4.89 -0.27 -5.94
CA VAL A 154 6.09 -1.02 -5.58
C VAL A 154 6.80 -1.41 -6.88
N TYR A 155 8.09 -1.04 -7.00
CA TYR A 155 8.95 -1.35 -8.15
C TYR A 155 10.21 -2.04 -7.65
N GLY A 156 10.85 -2.82 -8.53
CA GLY A 156 12.08 -3.55 -8.21
C GLY A 156 13.33 -2.68 -8.38
N LYS A 157 13.37 -1.89 -9.46
CA LYS A 157 14.50 -1.00 -9.79
C LYS A 157 14.02 0.42 -10.01
N ASP A 158 14.80 1.38 -9.55
CA ASP A 158 14.49 2.81 -9.71
C ASP A 158 15.15 3.36 -10.97
N SER A 159 14.39 3.47 -12.07
CA SER A 159 14.82 4.08 -13.33
C SER A 159 14.22 5.48 -13.56
N GLY A 160 13.79 6.17 -12.50
CA GLY A 160 13.18 7.51 -12.55
C GLY A 160 11.72 7.56 -12.10
N VAL A 161 11.12 6.39 -11.82
CA VAL A 161 9.73 6.22 -11.37
C VAL A 161 9.45 7.03 -10.10
N LYS A 162 10.40 7.06 -9.16
CA LYS A 162 10.24 7.83 -7.91
C LYS A 162 10.00 9.30 -8.20
N GLN A 163 10.82 9.91 -9.05
CA GLN A 163 10.76 11.34 -9.28
C GLN A 163 9.46 11.74 -9.98
N GLU A 164 9.05 10.97 -10.99
CA GLU A 164 7.82 11.25 -11.74
C GLU A 164 6.57 11.08 -10.87
N LEU A 165 6.46 10.00 -10.12
CA LEU A 165 5.32 9.78 -9.21
C LEU A 165 5.33 10.78 -8.06
N PHE A 166 6.49 11.08 -7.47
CA PHE A 166 6.59 12.06 -6.39
C PHE A 166 6.25 13.46 -6.87
N CYS A 167 6.56 13.81 -8.11
CA CYS A 167 6.16 15.06 -8.73
C CYS A 167 4.63 15.15 -8.85
N MET A 168 3.95 14.06 -9.23
CA MET A 168 2.47 13.98 -9.24
C MET A 168 1.88 14.28 -7.84
N TYR A 169 2.43 13.66 -6.80
CA TYR A 169 1.94 13.84 -5.43
C TYR A 169 2.34 15.18 -4.80
N ARG A 170 3.45 15.79 -5.24
CA ARG A 170 3.96 17.07 -4.71
C ARG A 170 3.36 18.30 -5.40
N ILE A 171 2.93 18.21 -6.67
CA ILE A 171 2.10 19.26 -7.30
C ILE A 171 0.78 19.45 -6.53
N CYS A 172 0.35 18.43 -5.79
CA CYS A 172 -0.83 18.49 -4.93
C CYS A 172 -0.56 19.02 -3.50
N ILE A 173 0.69 19.16 -3.02
CA ILE A 173 1.05 19.62 -1.65
C ILE A 173 1.41 21.10 -1.65
#